data_AF-A0A937KS12-F1
#
_entry.id   AF-A0A937KS12-F1
#
_cell.length_a   1.000
_cell.length_b   1.000
_cell.length_c   1.000
_cell.angle_alpha   90.00
_cell.angle_beta   90.00
_cell.angle_gamma   90.00
#
_symmetry.space_group_name_H-M   'P 1'
#
loop_
_entity.id
_entity.type
_entity.pdbx_description
1 polymer ?
#
loop_
_entity_poly.entity_id
_entity_poly.type
_entity_poly.pdbx_seq_one_letter_code
_entity_poly.pdbx_strand_id
1 'polypeptide(L)'
;MTRYAFGANESFNINPLLKDYLDGQLPQQWYNRLADLENVKAQIDEKSSSYNHNFRAVLHDEIKRSYNTLAIDLQESAVLQHLELLKEKNTFTITTGHQLNLFTGPVFFVYKI
;
A
#
# COMPACT_ATOMS: atom_id res chain seq x y z
N MET A 1 -26.04 -12.95 -8.25
CA MET A 1 -25.52 -11.86 -9.10
C MET A 1 -24.15 -12.32 -9.59
N THR A 2 -24.05 -12.79 -10.83
CA THR A 2 -22.79 -13.31 -11.39
C THR A 2 -21.87 -12.14 -11.68
N ARG A 3 -20.75 -12.03 -10.95
CA ARG A 3 -19.74 -11.01 -11.22
C ARG A 3 -18.90 -11.50 -12.42
N TYR A 4 -19.06 -10.84 -13.56
CA TYR A 4 -18.09 -10.94 -14.64
C TYR A 4 -16.91 -10.05 -14.26
N ALA A 5 -15.83 -10.65 -13.77
CA ALA A 5 -14.57 -9.97 -13.55
C ALA A 5 -13.64 -10.41 -14.68
N PHE A 6 -13.25 -9.47 -15.54
CA PHE A 6 -12.19 -9.72 -16.52
C PHE A 6 -10.85 -9.51 -15.83
N GLY A 7 -9.98 -10.52 -15.91
CA GLY A 7 -8.60 -10.40 -15.47
C GLY A 7 -7.82 -9.39 -16.31
N ALA A 8 -6.71 -8.88 -15.77
CA ALA A 8 -5.80 -8.02 -16.54
C ALA A 8 -5.30 -8.71 -17.83
N ASN A 9 -5.14 -10.04 -17.79
CA ASN A 9 -4.71 -10.84 -18.95
C ASN A 9 -5.78 -10.92 -20.05
N GLU A 10 -7.06 -10.89 -19.67
CA GLU A 10 -8.22 -10.95 -20.56
C GLU A 10 -8.55 -9.57 -21.16
N SER A 11 -7.93 -8.51 -20.66
CA SER A 11 -8.16 -7.14 -21.12
C SER A 11 -7.30 -6.80 -22.34
N PHE A 12 -7.95 -6.31 -23.41
CA PHE A 12 -7.31 -6.06 -24.71
C PHE A 12 -6.32 -4.88 -24.71
N ASN A 13 -6.50 -3.89 -23.84
CA ASN A 13 -5.69 -2.64 -23.82
C ASN A 13 -4.69 -2.57 -22.66
N ILE A 14 -4.28 -3.71 -22.11
CA ILE A 14 -3.24 -3.76 -21.08
C ILE A 14 -1.86 -3.91 -21.72
N ASN A 15 -0.92 -3.08 -21.28
CA ASN A 15 0.47 -3.12 -21.73
C ASN A 15 1.05 -4.53 -21.56
N PRO A 16 1.70 -5.12 -22.59
CA PRO A 16 2.33 -6.44 -22.49
C PRO A 16 3.26 -6.58 -21.29
N LEU A 17 4.03 -5.55 -20.96
CA LEU A 17 4.93 -5.53 -19.81
C LEU A 17 4.18 -5.78 -18.48
N LEU A 18 2.97 -5.26 -18.34
CA LEU A 18 2.17 -5.49 -17.14
C LEU A 18 1.64 -6.92 -17.10
N LYS A 19 1.26 -7.50 -18.24
CA LYS A 19 0.84 -8.92 -18.32
C LYS A 19 2.01 -9.82 -17.95
N ASP A 20 3.18 -9.57 -18.54
CA ASP A 20 4.40 -10.31 -18.25
C ASP A 20 4.79 -10.20 -16.76
N TYR A 21 4.57 -9.04 -16.12
CA TYR A 21 4.80 -8.88 -14.68
C TYR A 21 3.84 -9.76 -13.86
N LEU A 22 2.55 -9.71 -14.18
CA LEU A 22 1.51 -10.46 -13.46
C LEU A 22 1.68 -11.97 -13.63
N ASP A 23 2.18 -12.42 -14.78
CA ASP A 23 2.45 -13.82 -15.09
C ASP A 23 3.87 -14.28 -14.68
N GLY A 24 4.65 -13.40 -14.02
CA GLY A 24 5.99 -13.72 -13.55
C GLY A 24 7.03 -13.95 -14.66
N GLN A 25 6.76 -13.48 -15.87
CA GLN A 25 7.62 -13.65 -17.05
C GLN A 25 8.70 -12.55 -17.17
N LEU A 26 8.63 -11.49 -16.37
CA LEU A 26 9.67 -10.46 -16.35
C LEU A 26 10.95 -10.94 -15.66
N PRO A 27 12.13 -10.42 -16.06
CA PRO A 27 13.38 -10.74 -15.39
C PRO A 27 13.34 -10.42 -13.89
N GLN A 28 13.73 -11.39 -13.05
CA GLN A 28 13.71 -11.24 -11.58
C GLN A 28 14.53 -10.04 -11.08
N GLN A 29 15.56 -9.61 -11.80
CA GLN A 29 16.35 -8.43 -11.42
C GLN A 29 15.57 -7.11 -11.48
N TRP A 30 14.37 -7.10 -12.08
CA TRP A 30 13.53 -5.90 -12.21
C TRP A 30 12.58 -5.70 -11.03
N TYR A 31 12.32 -6.74 -10.23
CA TYR A 31 11.39 -6.68 -9.10
C TYR A 31 11.74 -7.73 -8.03
N ASN A 32 11.40 -7.46 -6.77
CA ASN A 32 11.79 -8.37 -5.68
C ASN A 32 10.89 -9.61 -5.61
N ARG A 33 9.56 -9.42 -5.58
CA ARG A 33 8.58 -10.48 -5.38
C ARG A 33 7.28 -10.21 -6.14
N LEU A 34 6.54 -11.26 -6.47
CA LEU A 34 5.19 -11.15 -7.00
C LEU A 34 4.18 -10.89 -5.87
N ALA A 35 2.99 -10.42 -6.26
CA ALA A 35 1.91 -10.11 -5.33
C ALA A 35 1.08 -11.36 -4.99
N ASP A 36 1.66 -12.28 -4.22
CA ASP A 36 0.97 -13.43 -3.65
C ASP A 36 1.22 -13.54 -2.14
N LEU A 37 0.44 -14.39 -1.46
CA LEU A 37 0.46 -14.49 0.00
C LEU A 37 1.81 -15.01 0.55
N GLU A 38 2.46 -15.92 -0.15
CA GLU A 38 3.76 -16.47 0.26
C GLU A 38 4.85 -15.39 0.17
N ASN A 39 4.81 -14.62 -0.91
CA ASN A 39 5.71 -13.50 -1.13
C ASN A 39 5.45 -12.32 -0.19
N VAL A 40 4.19 -12.05 0.19
CA VAL A 40 3.87 -11.07 1.23
C VAL A 40 4.49 -11.48 2.56
N LYS A 41 4.40 -12.76 2.93
CA LYS A 41 5.06 -13.28 4.14
C LYS A 41 6.58 -13.12 4.07
N ALA A 42 7.20 -13.53 2.98
CA ALA A 42 8.64 -13.35 2.79
C ALA A 42 9.06 -11.88 2.85
N GLN A 43 8.22 -10.97 2.32
CA GLN A 43 8.46 -9.53 2.39
C GLN A 43 8.37 -8.97 3.82
N ILE A 44 7.45 -9.49 4.62
CA ILE A 44 7.32 -9.18 6.05
C ILE A 44 8.56 -9.66 6.80
N ASP A 45 9.01 -10.89 6.58
CA ASP A 45 10.18 -11.46 7.26
C ASP A 45 11.47 -10.66 6.93
N GLU A 46 11.66 -10.30 5.65
CA GLU A 46 12.79 -9.45 5.21
C GLU A 46 12.74 -8.07 5.89
N LYS A 47 11.57 -7.41 5.89
CA LYS A 47 11.43 -6.08 6.51
C LYS A 47 11.58 -6.14 8.03
N SER A 48 11.09 -7.20 8.67
CA SER A 48 11.19 -7.36 10.12
C SER A 48 12.64 -7.46 10.58
N SER A 49 13.54 -8.01 9.76
CA SER A 49 14.96 -8.16 10.10
C SER A 49 15.82 -6.95 9.73
N SER A 50 15.40 -6.12 8.77
CA SER A 50 16.22 -5.04 8.21
C SER A 50 15.72 -3.62 8.51
N TYR A 51 14.47 -3.44 8.94
CA TYR A 51 13.89 -2.11 9.14
C TYR A 51 14.36 -1.44 10.44
N ASN A 52 14.79 -0.19 10.35
CA ASN A 52 15.14 0.62 11.53
C ASN A 52 13.87 1.10 12.25
N HIS A 53 13.56 0.45 13.37
CA HIS A 53 12.38 0.76 14.17
C HIS A 53 12.35 2.17 14.78
N ASN A 54 13.49 2.88 14.85
CA ASN A 54 13.53 4.25 15.35
C ASN A 54 12.72 5.21 14.45
N PHE A 55 12.54 4.88 13.17
CA PHE A 55 11.72 5.68 12.26
C PHE A 55 10.22 5.61 12.55
N ARG A 56 9.75 4.60 13.31
CA ARG A 56 8.31 4.44 13.61
C ARG A 56 7.77 5.58 14.46
N ALA A 57 8.49 5.93 15.53
CA ALA A 57 8.12 7.04 16.39
C ALA A 57 8.14 8.38 15.63
N VAL A 58 9.18 8.62 14.83
CA VAL A 58 9.30 9.83 14.00
C VAL A 58 8.12 9.95 13.02
N LEU A 59 7.78 8.86 12.31
CA LEU A 59 6.65 8.86 11.39
C LEU A 59 5.31 9.04 12.09
N HIS A 60 5.11 8.35 13.21
CA HIS A 60 3.91 8.47 14.04
C HIS A 60 3.68 9.93 14.46
N ASP A 61 4.70 10.56 15.04
CA ASP A 61 4.60 11.91 15.58
C ASP A 61 4.38 12.94 14.47
N GLU A 62 5.03 12.75 13.31
CA GLU A 62 4.90 13.63 12.16
C GLU A 62 3.50 13.56 11.52
N ILE A 63 2.92 12.36 11.41
CA ILE A 63 1.54 12.21 10.94
C ILE A 63 0.57 12.86 11.94
N LYS A 64 0.72 12.58 13.24
CA LYS A 64 -0.12 13.18 14.28
C LYS A 64 -0.05 14.70 14.28
N ARG A 65 1.16 15.25 14.15
CA ARG A 65 1.42 16.68 14.02
C ARG A 65 0.71 17.26 12.80
N SER A 66 0.78 16.59 11.66
CA SER A 66 0.14 17.04 10.41
C SER A 66 -1.39 17.15 10.54
N TYR A 67 -2.05 16.16 11.14
CA TYR A 67 -3.50 16.23 11.42
C TYR A 67 -3.85 17.36 12.38
N ASN A 68 -3.07 17.54 13.45
CA ASN A 68 -3.27 18.63 14.40
C ASN A 68 -3.10 20.01 13.75
N THR A 69 -2.11 20.19 12.86
CA THR A 69 -1.92 21.45 12.10
C THR A 69 -3.12 21.79 11.22
N LEU A 70 -3.83 20.78 10.71
CA LEU A 70 -5.05 20.95 9.93
C LEU A 70 -6.31 21.08 10.80
N ALA A 71 -6.18 21.12 12.13
CA ALA A 71 -7.29 21.12 13.08
C ALA A 71 -8.27 19.96 12.88
N ILE A 72 -7.78 18.82 12.40
CA ILE A 72 -8.57 17.59 12.24
C ILE A 72 -8.49 16.81 13.56
N ASP A 73 -9.63 16.67 14.23
CA ASP A 73 -9.71 15.86 15.44
C ASP A 73 -9.72 14.37 15.09
N LEU A 74 -8.76 13.63 15.65
CA LEU A 74 -8.61 12.19 15.47
C LEU A 74 -9.21 11.38 16.63
N GLN A 75 -9.78 12.01 17.66
CA GLN A 75 -10.39 11.29 18.78
C GLN A 75 -11.42 10.28 18.25
N GLU A 76 -11.38 9.07 18.83
CA GLU A 76 -12.26 7.94 18.48
C GLU A 76 -12.20 7.47 17.01
N SER A 77 -11.24 7.96 16.20
CA SER A 77 -11.10 7.56 14.80
C SER A 77 -10.33 6.24 14.64
N ALA A 78 -10.67 5.47 13.60
CA ALA A 78 -9.85 4.33 13.16
C ALA A 78 -8.44 4.75 12.73
N VAL A 79 -8.28 5.99 12.25
CA VAL A 79 -6.97 6.55 11.88
C VAL A 79 -6.05 6.61 13.10
N LEU A 80 -6.54 7.08 14.24
CA LEU A 80 -5.77 7.10 15.48
C LEU A 80 -5.36 5.69 15.91
N GLN A 81 -6.30 4.73 15.86
CA GLN A 81 -6.01 3.34 16.20
C GLN A 81 -4.88 2.75 15.33
N HIS A 82 -4.95 2.94 14.01
CA HIS A 82 -3.88 2.49 13.10
C HIS A 82 -2.56 3.23 13.30
N LEU A 83 -2.62 4.53 13.61
CA LEU A 83 -1.44 5.34 13.91
C LEU A 83 -0.72 4.78 15.14
N GLU A 84 -1.45 4.48 16.22
CA GLU A 84 -0.87 3.88 17.43
C GLU A 84 -0.21 2.52 17.12
N LEU A 85 -0.82 1.69 16.26
CA LEU A 85 -0.22 0.42 15.81
C LEU A 85 1.11 0.60 15.06
N LEU A 86 1.37 1.74 14.41
CA LEU A 86 2.64 1.96 13.69
C LEU A 86 3.87 1.86 14.59
N LYS A 87 3.71 2.13 15.89
CA LYS A 87 4.78 2.00 16.89
C LYS A 87 5.19 0.55 17.13
N GLU A 88 4.27 -0.40 16.91
CA GLU A 88 4.52 -1.82 17.15
C GLU A 88 5.42 -2.43 16.08
N LYS A 89 6.41 -3.22 16.51
CA LYS A 89 7.44 -3.78 15.61
C LYS A 89 6.87 -4.78 14.60
N ASN A 90 5.80 -5.47 14.95
CA ASN A 90 5.08 -6.43 14.11
C ASN A 90 4.02 -5.79 13.20
N THR A 91 3.89 -4.46 13.20
CA THR A 91 2.98 -3.75 12.29
C THR A 91 3.67 -3.42 10.97
N PHE A 92 2.99 -3.73 9.87
CA PHE A 92 3.42 -3.44 8.50
C PHE A 92 2.33 -2.67 7.77
N THR A 93 2.74 -1.83 6.82
CA THR A 93 1.83 -1.01 6.02
C THR A 93 1.88 -1.40 4.55
N ILE A 94 0.71 -1.38 3.93
CA ILE A 94 0.58 -1.32 2.48
C ILE A 94 0.51 0.16 2.12
N THR A 95 1.44 0.63 1.30
CA THR A 95 1.49 2.03 0.91
C THR A 95 1.30 2.15 -0.59
N THR A 96 0.56 3.19 -0.96
CA THR A 96 0.39 3.54 -2.36
C THR A 96 0.21 5.04 -2.48
N GLY A 97 0.52 5.59 -3.66
CA GLY A 97 0.50 7.05 -3.87
C GLY A 97 -0.27 7.44 -5.13
N HIS A 98 -0.82 8.64 -5.13
CA HIS A 98 -1.44 9.25 -6.31
C HIS A 98 -1.24 10.77 -6.27
N GLN A 99 -1.42 11.42 -7.42
CA GLN A 99 -1.40 12.89 -7.48
C GLN A 99 -2.60 13.47 -6.74
N LEU A 100 -2.43 14.67 -6.18
CA LEU A 100 -3.53 15.41 -5.58
C LEU A 100 -4.45 15.92 -6.69
N ASN A 101 -5.68 15.38 -6.74
CA ASN A 101 -6.66 15.75 -7.75
C ASN A 101 -7.82 16.54 -7.13
N LEU A 102 -8.32 17.53 -7.87
CA LEU A 102 -9.60 18.16 -7.56
C LEU A 102 -10.72 17.11 -7.66
N PHE A 103 -11.66 17.15 -6.71
CA PHE A 103 -12.80 16.23 -6.63
C PHE A 103 -12.43 14.74 -6.66
N THR A 104 -11.36 14.34 -5.97
CA THR A 104 -10.88 12.95 -5.83
C THR A 104 -10.38 12.27 -7.10
N GLY A 105 -10.41 12.96 -8.24
CA GLY A 105 -9.83 12.50 -9.49
C GLY A 105 -10.60 11.34 -10.14
N PRO A 106 -9.93 10.56 -11.01
CA PRO A 106 -10.56 9.45 -11.72
C PRO A 106 -10.98 8.32 -10.77
N VAL A 107 -12.02 7.58 -11.15
CA VAL A 107 -12.63 6.50 -10.33
C VAL A 107 -11.62 5.42 -9.89
N PHE A 108 -10.58 5.13 -10.67
CA PHE A 108 -9.57 4.12 -10.28
C PHE A 108 -8.86 4.44 -8.96
N PHE A 109 -8.85 5.72 -8.55
CA PHE A 109 -8.28 6.14 -7.27
C PHE A 109 -9.09 5.57 -6.08
N VAL A 110 -10.42 5.51 -6.19
CA VAL A 110 -11.28 4.96 -5.14
C VAL A 110 -11.09 3.45 -5.02
N TYR A 111 -10.86 2.74 -6.12
CA TYR A 111 -10.57 1.30 -6.08
C TYR A 111 -9.21 0.95 -5.49
N LYS A 112 -8.36 1.96 -5.29
CA LYS A 112 -6.99 1.82 -4.83
C LYS A 112 -6.83 2.12 -3.32
N ILE A 113 -7.73 2.91 -2.74
CA ILE A 113 -7.81 3.20 -1.30
C ILE A 113 -8.60 2.09 -0.62
#